data_AF-A0AAE1RC74-F1
#
_entry.id   AF-A0AAE1RC74-F1
#
_cell.length_a   1.000
_cell.length_b   1.000
_cell.length_c   1.000
_cell.angle_alpha   90.00
_cell.angle_beta   90.00
_cell.angle_gamma   90.00
#
_symmetry.space_group_name_H-M   'P 1'
#
loop_
_entity.id
_entity.type
_entity.pdbx_description
1 polymer ?
#
loop_
_entity_poly.entity_id
_entity_poly.type
_entity_poly.pdbx_seq_one_letter_code
_entity_poly.pdbx_strand_id
1 'polypeptide(L)'
;MKSMMPPTPAATCIACHPSDNNVIIVGMDDSTIIVYSVRLDVVTNWIKGHSKRITGLAFSNILNVLVSSGADSQIVVWDSLSWERERSTMLQISPDWLPTELSETFVQFHRDEKHFLVVHETQIAIYETTKLECVKQVSSLSLSPALI
;
A
#
# COMPACT_ATOMS: atom_id res chain seq x y z
N MET A 1 -7.93 -37.28 13.79
CA MET A 1 -8.79 -36.23 13.22
C MET A 1 -7.95 -34.97 13.10
N LYS A 2 -7.29 -34.74 11.96
CA LYS A 2 -6.53 -33.49 11.73
C LYS A 2 -7.54 -32.40 11.44
N SER A 3 -7.67 -31.44 12.35
CA SER A 3 -8.37 -30.19 12.07
C SER A 3 -7.73 -29.57 10.83
N MET A 4 -8.47 -29.51 9.73
CA MET A 4 -8.04 -28.77 8.54
C MET A 4 -8.29 -27.31 8.87
N MET A 5 -7.28 -26.66 9.47
CA MET A 5 -7.25 -25.22 9.58
C MET A 5 -7.53 -24.63 8.19
N PRO A 6 -8.37 -23.59 8.08
CA PRO A 6 -8.55 -22.90 6.82
C PRO A 6 -7.17 -22.47 6.29
N PRO A 7 -6.91 -22.58 4.98
CA PRO A 7 -5.63 -22.19 4.41
C PRO A 7 -5.33 -20.75 4.78
N THR A 8 -4.08 -20.47 5.18
CA THR A 8 -3.65 -19.09 5.44
C THR A 8 -3.82 -18.28 4.16
N PRO A 9 -4.35 -17.04 4.25
CA PRO A 9 -4.43 -16.14 3.10
C PRO A 9 -3.07 -16.03 2.40
N ALA A 10 -3.07 -15.84 1.08
CA ALA A 10 -1.82 -15.68 0.35
C ALA A 10 -1.15 -14.35 0.72
N ALA A 11 0.16 -14.37 0.95
CA ALA A 11 0.95 -13.15 1.05
C ALA A 11 1.13 -12.56 -0.35
N THR A 12 0.91 -11.25 -0.49
CA THR A 12 0.96 -10.54 -1.78
C THR A 12 2.18 -9.64 -1.89
N CYS A 13 2.66 -9.10 -0.78
CA CYS A 13 3.82 -8.22 -0.71
C CYS A 13 4.45 -8.24 0.68
N ILE A 14 5.70 -7.78 0.76
CA ILE A 14 6.50 -7.77 1.99
C ILE A 14 7.32 -6.48 2.06
N ALA A 15 7.50 -5.95 3.26
CA ALA A 15 8.41 -4.85 3.53
C ALA A 15 9.16 -5.08 4.85
N CYS A 16 10.47 -4.88 4.86
CA CYS A 16 11.26 -4.90 6.09
C CYS A 16 11.31 -3.49 6.69
N HIS A 17 11.15 -3.38 8.01
CA HIS A 17 11.25 -2.09 8.67
C HIS A 17 12.68 -1.52 8.49
N PRO A 18 12.85 -0.27 8.04
CA PRO A 18 14.15 0.24 7.59
C PRO A 18 15.17 0.39 8.72
N SER A 19 14.71 0.63 9.94
CA SER A 19 15.56 0.85 11.12
C SER A 19 15.40 -0.20 12.22
N ASP A 20 14.43 -1.12 12.09
CA ASP A 20 14.17 -2.18 13.08
C ASP A 20 14.26 -3.54 12.39
N ASN A 21 15.39 -4.21 12.58
CA ASN A 21 15.64 -5.53 12.00
C ASN A 21 14.77 -6.65 12.58
N ASN A 22 13.97 -6.37 13.61
CA ASN A 22 13.03 -7.31 14.19
C ASN A 22 11.68 -7.30 13.48
N VAL A 23 11.35 -6.28 12.70
CA VAL A 23 9.98 -6.07 12.18
C VAL A 23 9.90 -6.30 10.68
N ILE A 24 9.01 -7.22 10.29
CA ILE A 24 8.63 -7.48 8.90
C ILE A 24 7.13 -7.22 8.77
N ILE A 25 6.74 -6.55 7.70
CA ILE A 25 5.35 -6.31 7.34
C ILE A 25 5.00 -7.17 6.13
N VAL A 26 3.85 -7.84 6.19
CA VAL A 26 3.35 -8.66 5.08
C VAL A 26 1.92 -8.22 4.75
N GLY A 27 1.69 -7.90 3.48
CA GLY A 27 0.36 -7.64 2.95
C GLY A 27 -0.29 -8.93 2.47
N MET A 28 -1.58 -9.08 2.72
CA MET A 28 -2.32 -10.32 2.47
C MET A 28 -3.43 -10.13 1.44
N ASP A 29 -3.84 -11.25 0.84
CA ASP A 29 -4.96 -11.30 -0.11
C ASP A 29 -6.32 -10.99 0.54
N ASP A 30 -6.46 -11.22 1.84
CA ASP A 30 -7.68 -11.00 2.61
C ASP A 30 -7.85 -9.56 3.13
N SER A 31 -7.14 -8.59 2.56
CA SER A 31 -7.05 -7.16 2.95
C SER A 31 -6.32 -6.85 4.25
N THR A 32 -5.77 -7.85 4.94
CA THR A 32 -5.01 -7.65 6.16
C THR A 32 -3.56 -7.29 5.87
N ILE A 33 -2.96 -6.46 6.72
CA ILE A 33 -1.51 -6.30 6.84
C ILE A 33 -1.10 -6.91 8.18
N ILE A 34 -0.10 -7.80 8.20
CA ILE A 34 0.42 -8.38 9.44
C ILE A 34 1.80 -7.79 9.77
N VAL A 35 2.05 -7.62 11.07
CA VAL A 35 3.35 -7.24 11.61
C VAL A 35 3.95 -8.46 12.28
N TYR A 36 5.12 -8.90 11.80
CA TYR A 36 5.80 -10.09 12.28
C TYR A 36 7.10 -9.72 12.98
N SER A 37 7.31 -10.28 14.18
CA SER A 37 8.55 -10.16 14.93
C SER A 37 9.47 -11.34 14.63
N VAL A 38 10.61 -11.06 14.01
CA VAL A 38 11.62 -12.06 13.65
C VAL A 38 12.24 -12.71 14.89
N ARG A 39 12.52 -11.94 15.94
CA ARG A 39 13.17 -12.44 17.17
C ARG A 39 12.23 -13.30 18.01
N LEU A 40 10.95 -12.96 18.04
CA LEU A 40 9.95 -13.70 18.81
C LEU A 40 9.28 -14.82 18.02
N ASP A 41 9.48 -14.84 16.69
CA ASP A 41 8.84 -15.77 15.76
C ASP A 41 7.30 -15.77 15.87
N VAL A 42 6.72 -14.58 16.00
CA VAL A 42 5.26 -14.40 16.14
C VAL A 42 4.74 -13.19 15.39
N VAL A 43 3.48 -13.27 14.98
CA VAL A 43 2.71 -12.08 14.52
C VAL A 43 2.35 -11.24 15.74
N THR A 44 2.80 -9.99 15.76
CA THR A 44 2.55 -9.06 16.87
C THR A 44 1.31 -8.23 16.64
N ASN A 45 0.97 -7.89 15.38
CA ASN A 45 -0.22 -7.10 15.05
C ASN A 45 -0.90 -7.57 13.76
N TRP A 46 -2.22 -7.34 13.70
CA TRP A 46 -3.07 -7.51 12.53
C TRP A 46 -3.75 -6.17 12.24
N ILE A 47 -3.38 -5.56 11.13
CA ILE A 47 -3.82 -4.22 10.74
C ILE A 47 -4.87 -4.36 9.64
N LYS A 48 -6.00 -3.67 9.80
CA LYS A 48 -7.11 -3.63 8.83
C LYS A 48 -7.42 -2.20 8.44
N GLY A 49 -7.74 -1.99 7.18
CA GLY A 49 -8.21 -0.71 6.67
C GLY A 49 -8.47 -0.70 5.17
N HIS A 50 -7.79 -1.56 4.42
CA HIS A 50 -8.18 -1.88 3.04
C HIS A 50 -9.43 -2.78 3.02
N SER A 51 -10.17 -2.71 1.93
CA SER A 51 -11.36 -3.53 1.64
C SER A 51 -11.10 -4.63 0.63
N LYS A 52 -9.94 -4.61 -0.03
CA LYS A 52 -9.44 -5.62 -0.95
C LYS A 52 -7.98 -5.95 -0.63
N ARG A 53 -7.42 -6.94 -1.34
CA ARG A 53 -6.03 -7.39 -1.14
C ARG A 53 -5.03 -6.24 -1.13
N ILE A 54 -4.01 -6.40 -0.30
CA ILE A 54 -2.88 -5.47 -0.27
C ILE A 54 -2.03 -5.69 -1.53
N THR A 55 -1.58 -4.62 -2.17
CA THR A 55 -0.83 -4.66 -3.43
C THR A 55 0.53 -3.99 -3.32
N GLY A 56 0.74 -3.12 -2.32
CA GLY A 56 2.03 -2.50 -2.08
C GLY A 56 2.21 -2.04 -0.63
N LEU A 57 3.47 -2.02 -0.21
CA LEU A 57 3.92 -1.57 1.10
C LEU A 57 5.24 -0.79 0.93
N ALA A 58 5.33 0.39 1.52
CA ALA A 58 6.55 1.20 1.46
C ALA A 58 6.72 1.99 2.77
N PHE A 59 7.94 2.00 3.31
CA PHE A 59 8.26 2.74 4.54
C PHE A 59 8.87 4.11 4.24
N SER A 60 8.57 5.09 5.10
CA SER A 60 9.38 6.28 5.30
C SER A 60 9.93 6.28 6.72
N ASN A 61 11.25 6.25 6.83
CA ASN A 61 11.95 6.28 8.11
C ASN A 61 12.02 7.72 8.66
N ILE A 62 12.08 8.73 7.79
CA ILE A 62 12.05 10.15 8.18
C ILE A 62 10.70 10.52 8.80
N LEU A 63 9.60 10.00 8.26
CA LEU A 63 8.26 10.32 8.74
C LEU A 63 7.71 9.33 9.76
N ASN A 64 8.41 8.21 9.99
CA ASN A 64 7.95 7.09 10.84
C ASN A 64 6.57 6.56 10.40
N VAL A 65 6.40 6.35 9.10
CA VAL A 65 5.14 5.84 8.54
C VAL A 65 5.38 4.67 7.60
N LEU A 66 4.35 3.83 7.54
CA LEU A 66 4.15 2.86 6.48
C LEU A 66 3.05 3.39 5.55
N VAL A 67 3.29 3.35 4.25
CA VAL A 67 2.27 3.54 3.22
C VAL A 67 1.89 2.18 2.67
N SER A 68 0.60 1.90 2.61
CA SER A 68 0.06 0.74 1.91
C SER A 68 -0.86 1.14 0.76
N SER A 69 -0.92 0.28 -0.24
CA SER A 69 -1.88 0.35 -1.33
C SER A 69 -2.63 -0.97 -1.46
N GLY A 70 -3.87 -0.90 -1.93
CA GLY A 70 -4.74 -2.07 -2.12
C GLY A 70 -5.41 -2.08 -3.49
N ALA A 71 -5.97 -3.23 -3.85
CA ALA A 71 -6.78 -3.37 -5.08
C ALA A 71 -8.12 -2.62 -5.01
N ASP A 72 -8.42 -2.02 -3.85
CA ASP A 72 -9.51 -1.08 -3.64
C ASP A 72 -9.19 0.33 -4.12
N SER A 73 -8.03 0.52 -4.78
CA SER A 73 -7.57 1.83 -5.27
C SER A 73 -7.45 2.87 -4.14
N GLN A 74 -7.20 2.39 -2.92
CA GLN A 74 -6.97 3.23 -1.76
C GLN A 74 -5.47 3.25 -1.44
N ILE A 75 -4.99 4.40 -0.97
CA ILE A 75 -3.71 4.56 -0.30
C ILE A 75 -3.97 4.85 1.17
N VAL A 76 -3.27 4.16 2.06
CA VAL A 76 -3.38 4.35 3.51
C VAL A 76 -2.01 4.63 4.11
N VAL A 77 -1.96 5.60 5.02
CA VAL A 77 -0.77 5.97 5.79
C VAL A 77 -0.98 5.51 7.23
N TRP A 78 -0.02 4.74 7.74
CA TRP A 78 -0.01 4.17 9.09
C TRP A 78 1.18 4.72 9.86
N ASP A 79 0.99 5.02 11.13
CA ASP A 79 2.11 5.25 12.05
C ASP A 79 2.90 3.93 12.20
N SER A 80 4.22 3.96 12.01
CA SER A 80 5.05 2.74 11.99
C SER A 80 5.44 2.23 13.38
N LEU A 81 5.04 2.92 14.45
CA LEU A 81 5.28 2.53 15.84
C LEU A 81 4.01 1.96 16.48
N SER A 82 2.88 2.63 16.31
CA SER A 82 1.58 2.24 16.88
C SER A 82 0.75 1.37 15.94
N TRP A 83 1.05 1.38 14.63
CA TRP A 83 0.27 0.74 13.57
C TRP A 83 -1.16 1.29 13.43
N GLU A 84 -1.41 2.48 13.96
CA GLU A 84 -2.68 3.18 13.81
C GLU A 84 -2.77 3.85 12.45
N ARG A 85 -3.98 3.87 11.88
CA ARG A 85 -4.25 4.59 10.63
C ARG A 85 -4.21 6.09 10.88
N GLU A 86 -3.25 6.77 10.28
CA GLU A 86 -3.23 8.23 10.27
C GLU A 86 -4.24 8.79 9.26
N ARG A 87 -4.11 8.34 8.00
CA ARG A 87 -4.79 8.93 6.84
C ARG A 87 -5.07 7.90 5.76
N SER A 88 -6.04 8.20 4.91
CA SER A 88 -6.34 7.41 3.71
C SER A 88 -6.90 8.30 2.61
N THR A 89 -6.60 7.97 1.35
CA THR A 89 -7.18 8.64 0.18
C THR A 89 -7.49 7.63 -0.92
N MET A 90 -8.54 7.90 -1.69
CA MET A 90 -8.88 7.12 -2.89
C MET A 90 -8.17 7.73 -4.10
N LEU A 91 -7.61 6.87 -4.96
CA LEU A 91 -7.08 7.31 -6.24
C LEU A 91 -8.19 7.92 -7.09
N GLN A 92 -7.94 9.10 -7.64
CA GLN A 92 -8.85 9.79 -8.55
C GLN A 92 -8.75 9.14 -9.95
N ILE A 93 -9.39 7.97 -10.10
CA ILE A 93 -9.48 7.25 -11.37
C ILE A 93 -10.68 7.82 -12.15
N SER A 94 -10.53 7.99 -13.47
CA SER A 94 -11.61 8.49 -14.31
C SER A 94 -12.85 7.58 -14.22
N PRO A 95 -14.07 8.15 -14.11
CA PRO A 95 -15.31 7.39 -13.91
C PRO A 95 -15.68 6.45 -15.06
N ASP A 96 -15.07 6.64 -16.23
CA ASP A 96 -15.28 5.78 -17.41
C ASP A 96 -14.75 4.35 -17.21
N TRP A 97 -13.97 4.10 -16.15
CA TRP A 97 -13.41 2.80 -15.84
C TRP A 97 -13.85 2.35 -14.45
N LEU A 98 -14.65 1.29 -14.42
CA LEU A 98 -14.90 0.55 -13.19
C LEU A 98 -13.59 -0.15 -12.78
N PRO A 99 -13.18 -0.07 -11.50
CA PRO A 99 -12.04 -0.83 -11.01
C PRO A 99 -12.23 -2.31 -11.36
N THR A 100 -11.36 -2.84 -12.20
CA THR A 100 -11.24 -4.29 -12.40
C THR A 100 -10.99 -4.93 -11.04
N GLU A 101 -11.57 -6.11 -10.79
CA GLU A 101 -11.47 -6.81 -9.49
C GLU A 101 -10.02 -7.03 -9.02
N LEU A 102 -9.05 -6.95 -9.94
CA LEU A 102 -7.63 -7.20 -9.71
C LEU A 102 -6.72 -5.99 -9.95
N SER A 103 -7.23 -4.75 -9.94
CA SER A 103 -6.36 -3.59 -10.18
C SER A 103 -5.19 -3.56 -9.18
N GLU A 104 -3.96 -3.53 -9.70
CA GLU A 104 -2.76 -3.50 -8.88
C GLU A 104 -2.32 -2.05 -8.70
N THR A 105 -2.05 -1.68 -7.45
CA THR A 105 -1.50 -0.37 -7.09
C THR A 105 -0.18 -0.60 -6.37
N PHE A 106 0.91 -0.13 -6.96
CA PHE A 106 2.23 -0.21 -6.36
C PHE A 106 2.61 1.14 -5.76
N VAL A 107 3.29 1.09 -4.62
CA VAL A 107 3.81 2.28 -3.94
C VAL A 107 5.30 2.14 -3.70
N GLN A 108 6.03 3.23 -3.90
CA GLN A 108 7.46 3.30 -3.61
C GLN A 108 7.86 4.70 -3.17
N PHE A 109 8.54 4.82 -2.02
CA PHE A 109 9.08 6.10 -1.58
C PHE A 109 10.20 6.60 -2.49
N HIS A 110 10.19 7.91 -2.72
CA HIS A 110 11.32 8.63 -3.28
C HIS A 110 12.44 8.75 -2.23
N ARG A 111 13.67 9.03 -2.66
CA ARG A 111 14.85 9.13 -1.77
C ARG A 111 14.76 10.24 -0.72
N ASP A 112 13.86 11.21 -0.90
CA ASP A 112 13.63 12.26 0.10
C ASP A 112 12.73 11.80 1.26
N GLU A 113 12.17 10.59 1.16
CA GLU A 113 11.23 9.95 2.10
C GLU A 113 10.01 10.79 2.47
N LYS A 114 9.70 11.81 1.67
CA LYS A 114 8.53 12.70 1.84
C LYS A 114 7.55 12.55 0.71
N HIS A 115 8.03 12.16 -0.48
CA HIS A 115 7.20 11.83 -1.61
C HIS A 115 7.22 10.34 -1.88
N PHE A 116 6.13 9.81 -2.42
CA PHE A 116 6.09 8.45 -2.93
C PHE A 116 5.41 8.41 -4.30
N LEU A 117 5.90 7.50 -5.12
CA LEU A 117 5.32 7.16 -6.40
C LEU A 117 4.19 6.15 -6.16
N VAL A 118 3.05 6.40 -6.78
CA VAL A 118 1.94 5.47 -6.94
C VAL A 118 1.88 5.08 -8.40
N VAL A 119 1.95 3.79 -8.69
CA VAL A 119 1.72 3.23 -10.02
C VAL A 119 0.44 2.41 -9.96
N HIS A 120 -0.55 2.82 -10.71
CA HIS A 120 -1.82 2.12 -10.90
C HIS A 120 -1.97 1.77 -12.39
N GLU A 121 -2.81 0.79 -12.72
CA GLU A 121 -3.04 0.30 -14.09
C GLU A 121 -3.24 1.44 -15.12
N THR A 122 -3.97 2.49 -14.74
CA THR A 122 -4.37 3.59 -15.63
C THR A 122 -3.56 4.88 -15.45
N GLN A 123 -2.75 4.98 -14.40
CA GLN A 123 -2.13 6.23 -14.01
C GLN A 123 -0.89 6.04 -13.16
N ILE A 124 -0.03 7.05 -13.23
CA ILE A 124 1.10 7.19 -12.32
C ILE A 124 0.92 8.53 -11.60
N ALA A 125 1.11 8.53 -10.29
CA ALA A 125 0.97 9.73 -9.47
C ALA A 125 2.11 9.85 -8.45
N ILE A 126 2.46 11.06 -8.08
CA ILE A 126 3.38 11.38 -6.99
C ILE A 126 2.55 12.02 -5.89
N TYR A 127 2.66 11.49 -4.69
CA TYR A 127 1.99 12.01 -3.50
C TYR A 127 3.01 12.61 -2.53
N GLU A 128 2.60 13.66 -1.84
CA GLU A 128 3.27 14.15 -0.65
C GLU A 128 2.66 13.45 0.58
N THR A 129 3.50 12.90 1.44
CA THR A 129 3.09 11.94 2.47
C THR A 129 2.42 12.61 3.67
N THR A 130 2.94 13.76 4.11
CA THR A 130 2.46 14.43 5.33
C THR A 130 1.08 15.04 5.18
N LYS A 131 0.59 15.27 3.96
CA LYS A 131 -0.79 15.70 3.67
C LYS A 131 -1.59 14.62 2.95
N LEU A 132 -0.93 13.60 2.41
CA LEU A 132 -1.50 12.60 1.53
C LEU A 132 -2.19 13.23 0.30
N GLU A 133 -1.52 14.22 -0.28
CA GLU A 133 -2.01 15.00 -1.43
C GLU A 133 -1.27 14.60 -2.72
N CYS A 134 -2.01 14.49 -3.83
CA CYS A 134 -1.43 14.26 -5.14
C CYS A 134 -0.73 15.53 -5.63
N VAL A 135 0.58 15.44 -5.86
CA VAL A 135 1.43 16.53 -6.35
C VAL A 135 1.47 16.56 -7.88
N LYS A 136 1.56 15.37 -8.49
CA LYS A 136 1.60 15.19 -9.95
C LYS A 136 0.90 13.91 -10.32
N GLN A 137 0.20 13.90 -11.45
CA GLN A 137 -0.44 12.72 -12.00
C GLN A 137 -0.32 12.73 -13.51
N VAL A 138 -0.07 11.56 -14.08
CA VAL A 138 -0.10 11.29 -15.53
C VAL A 138 -1.01 10.09 -15.73
N SER A 139 -2.02 10.23 -16.57
CA SER A 139 -2.93 9.15 -16.94
C SER A 139 -2.83 8.86 -18.43
N SER A 140 -3.21 7.66 -18.86
CA SER A 140 -3.23 7.30 -20.28
C SER A 140 -4.09 8.26 -21.13
N LEU A 141 -5.08 8.91 -20.51
CA LEU A 141 -5.95 9.91 -21.15
C LEU A 141 -5.23 11.24 -21.47
N SER A 142 -4.15 11.60 -20.76
CA SER A 142 -3.39 12.82 -21.06
C SER A 142 -2.43 12.66 -22.24
N LEU A 143 -2.34 11.46 -22.81
CA LEU A 143 -1.50 11.12 -23.97
C LEU A 143 -2.30 11.03 -25.27
N SER A 144 -3.49 11.65 -25.39
CA SER A 144 -4.15 11.73 -26.69
C SER A 144 -3.17 12.38 -27.68
N PRO A 145 -2.77 11.71 -28.78
CA PRO A 145 -2.08 12.40 -29.85
C PRO A 145 -3.04 13.49 -30.31
N ALA A 146 -2.63 14.75 -30.22
CA ALA A 146 -3.29 15.79 -30.99
C ALA A 146 -3.37 15.28 -32.43
N LEU A 147 -4.59 15.22 -32.99
CA LEU A 147 -4.82 14.88 -34.39
C LEU A 147 -3.77 15.60 -35.25
N ILE A 148 -2.99 14.84 -36.01
CA ILE A 148 -2.28 15.30 -37.21
C ILE A 148 -2.94 14.60 -38.38
#